data_AF-A0A3D0GJR1-F1
#
_entry.id   AF-A0A3D0GJR1-F1
#
_cell.length_a   1.000
_cell.length_b   1.000
_cell.length_c   1.000
_cell.angle_alpha   90.00
_cell.angle_beta   90.00
_cell.angle_gamma   90.00
#
_symmetry.space_group_name_H-M   'P 1'
#
loop_
_entity.id
_entity.type
_entity.pdbx_description
1 polymer ?
#
loop_
_entity_poly.entity_id
_entity_poly.type
_entity_poly.pdbx_seq_one_letter_code
_entity_poly.pdbx_strand_id
1 'polypeptide(L)' 'KGKFPDVLFDGYIDQNKFVDGELPPALRICISDEVEVLNADAPTGFTNTSLVRSEMRCKLESLAPVTLAFL' A
#
# COMPACT_ATOMS: atom_id res chain seq x y z
N LYS A 1 -13.65 22.84 6.57
CA LYS A 1 -12.50 22.11 7.16
C LYS A 1 -12.36 20.79 6.40
N GLY A 2 -11.15 20.42 5.97
CA GLY A 2 -10.87 19.09 5.41
C GLY A 2 -10.36 18.13 6.50
N LYS A 3 -10.58 16.83 6.31
CA LYS A 3 -9.93 15.76 7.08
C LYS A 3 -8.79 15.22 6.20
N PHE A 4 -7.60 15.05 6.77
CA PHE A 4 -6.52 14.35 6.09
C PHE A 4 -6.82 12.84 6.10
N PRO A 5 -6.48 12.09 5.03
CA PRO A 5 -6.71 10.65 5.00
C PRO A 5 -5.86 9.94 6.06
N ASP A 6 -6.29 8.74 6.46
CA ASP A 6 -5.54 7.93 7.42
C ASP A 6 -4.23 7.44 6.80
N VAL A 7 -4.22 7.17 5.48
CA VAL A 7 -3.02 6.86 4.70
C VAL A 7 -2.96 7.69 3.41
N LEU A 8 -1.80 8.30 3.16
CA LEU A 8 -1.47 8.96 1.90
C LEU A 8 -0.41 8.14 1.17
N PHE A 9 -0.68 7.75 -0.06
CA PHE A 9 0.26 7.10 -0.97
C PHE A 9 0.68 8.09 -2.06
N ASP A 10 1.95 8.12 -2.42
CA ASP A 10 2.47 9.09 -3.39
C ASP A 10 2.07 8.80 -4.85
N GLY A 11 1.77 7.54 -5.19
CA GLY A 11 1.41 7.11 -6.53
C GLY A 11 2.57 6.59 -7.37
N TYR A 12 3.80 6.53 -6.86
CA TYR A 12 4.92 5.97 -7.60
C TYR A 12 4.88 4.44 -7.62
N ILE A 13 5.00 3.87 -8.81
CA ILE A 13 5.03 2.43 -9.04
C ILE A 13 6.18 2.12 -10.01
N ASP A 14 7.10 1.25 -9.57
CA ASP A 14 8.16 0.74 -10.44
C ASP A 14 7.64 -0.45 -11.27
N GLN A 15 7.34 -0.17 -12.53
CA GLN A 15 6.80 -1.15 -13.48
C GLN A 15 7.76 -2.32 -13.73
N ASN A 16 9.08 -2.14 -13.51
CA ASN A 16 10.06 -3.20 -13.73
C ASN A 16 10.02 -4.29 -12.64
N LYS A 17 9.29 -4.06 -11.54
CA LYS A 17 9.13 -5.02 -10.44
C LYS A 17 7.94 -5.96 -10.62
N PHE A 18 7.13 -5.76 -11.67
CA PHE A 18 5.99 -6.62 -11.95
C PHE A 18 6.45 -7.92 -12.62
N VAL A 19 5.85 -9.04 -12.22
CA VAL A 19 6.03 -10.37 -12.81
C VAL A 19 4.65 -10.87 -13.21
N ASP A 20 4.47 -11.21 -14.47
CA ASP A 20 3.17 -11.64 -15.04
C ASP A 20 2.01 -10.66 -14.79
N GLY A 21 2.32 -9.36 -14.77
CA GLY A 21 1.32 -8.30 -14.57
C GLY A 21 0.96 -8.02 -13.11
N GLU A 22 1.58 -8.70 -12.14
CA GLU A 22 1.38 -8.46 -10.72
C GLU A 22 2.69 -8.10 -10.00
N LEU A 23 2.60 -7.26 -8.96
CA LEU A 23 3.71 -7.10 -8.02
C LEU A 23 3.88 -8.41 -7.23
N PRO A 24 5.11 -8.97 -7.10
CA PRO A 24 5.37 -10.09 -6.20
C PRO A 24 4.91 -9.76 -4.76
N PRO A 25 4.32 -10.72 -4.01
CA PRO A 25 3.77 -10.45 -2.67
C PRO A 25 4.72 -9.70 -1.73
N ALA A 26 6.01 -10.07 -1.73
CA ALA A 26 7.04 -9.44 -0.90
C ALA A 26 7.33 -7.96 -1.24
N LEU A 27 6.88 -7.47 -2.41
CA LEU A 27 7.05 -6.10 -2.88
C LEU A 27 5.75 -5.29 -2.84
N ARG A 28 4.63 -5.90 -2.42
CA ARG A 28 3.34 -5.22 -2.29
C ARG A 28 3.31 -4.37 -1.02
N ILE A 29 2.56 -3.28 -1.07
CA ILE A 29 2.11 -2.55 0.11
C ILE A 29 0.68 -3.02 0.39
N CYS A 30 0.47 -3.64 1.55
CA CYS A 30 -0.82 -4.17 1.96
C CYS A 30 -1.36 -3.39 3.15
N ILE A 31 -2.61 -2.93 3.04
CA ILE A 31 -3.34 -2.23 4.10
C ILE A 31 -4.56 -3.07 4.44
N SER A 32 -4.41 -3.89 5.47
CA SER A 32 -5.44 -4.82 5.96
C SER A 32 -6.55 -4.13 6.75
N ASP A 33 -6.26 -2.94 7.28
CA ASP A 33 -7.22 -2.18 8.09
C ASP A 33 -8.23 -1.46 7.18
N GLU A 34 -9.46 -1.33 7.65
CA GLU A 34 -10.54 -0.61 6.96
C GLU A 34 -10.37 0.91 7.12
N VAL A 35 -9.33 1.45 6.51
CA VAL A 35 -8.96 2.88 6.55
C VAL A 35 -8.94 3.51 5.16
N GLU A 36 -9.17 4.81 5.08
CA GLU A 36 -9.11 5.54 3.80
C GLU A 36 -7.66 5.69 3.33
N VAL A 37 -7.43 5.37 2.05
CA VAL A 37 -6.12 5.49 1.40
C VAL A 37 -6.29 6.39 0.19
N LEU A 38 -5.60 7.54 0.19
CA LEU A 38 -5.57 8.47 -0.92
C LEU A 38 -4.30 8.26 -1.74
N ASN A 39 -4.43 7.99 -3.03
CA ASN A 39 -3.32 8.09 -3.99
C ASN A 39 -3.19 9.56 -4.43
N ALA A 40 -2.05 10.16 -4.15
CA ALA A 40 -1.72 11.53 -4.52
C ALA A 40 -1.40 11.67 -6.02
N ASP A 41 -1.03 10.57 -6.69
CA ASP A 41 -0.63 10.56 -8.10
C ASP A 41 0.45 11.61 -8.44
N ALA A 42 1.49 11.67 -7.61
CA ALA A 42 2.62 12.56 -7.77
C ALA A 42 3.33 12.45 -9.14
N PRO A 43 3.45 11.27 -9.79
CA PRO A 43 4.06 11.17 -11.13
C PRO A 43 3.34 11.99 -12.20
N THR A 44 2.03 12.25 -12.04
CA THR A 44 1.24 13.07 -12.96
C THR A 44 1.09 14.52 -12.50
N GLY A 45 1.86 14.94 -11.49
CA GLY A 45 1.78 16.28 -10.91
C GLY A 45 0.52 16.49 -10.06
N PHE A 46 0.02 15.43 -9.41
CA PHE A 46 -1.15 15.48 -8.52
C PHE A 46 -2.48 15.79 -9.22
N THR A 47 -2.56 15.55 -10.54
CA THR A 47 -3.72 15.93 -11.35
C THR A 47 -4.85 14.91 -11.33
N ASN A 48 -4.58 13.67 -10.90
CA ASN A 48 -5.54 12.57 -10.85
C ASN A 48 -5.50 11.85 -9.48
N THR A 49 -5.65 12.64 -8.42
CA THR A 49 -5.80 12.12 -7.05
C THR A 49 -7.04 11.24 -6.95
N SER A 50 -6.92 10.10 -6.30
CA SER A 50 -8.02 9.14 -6.20
C SER A 50 -7.92 8.28 -4.94
N LEU A 51 -9.07 7.83 -4.44
CA LEU A 51 -9.08 6.83 -3.38
C LEU A 51 -8.63 5.48 -3.96
N VAL A 52 -7.63 4.87 -3.32
CA VAL A 52 -7.21 3.51 -3.64
C VAL A 52 -8.34 2.55 -3.29
N ARG A 53 -8.63 1.62 -4.20
CA ARG A 53 -9.68 0.62 -4.06
C ARG A 53 -9.07 -0.71 -3.66
N SER A 54 -9.18 -1.74 -4.50
CA SER A 54 -8.72 -3.10 -4.19
C SER A 54 -7.20 -3.28 -4.28
N GLU A 55 -6.47 -2.33 -4.87
CA GLU A 55 -5.05 -2.48 -5.23
C GLU A 55 -4.13 -2.70 -4.02
N MET A 56 -4.47 -2.10 -2.86
CA MET A 56 -3.71 -2.24 -1.61
C MET A 56 -4.47 -3.05 -0.54
N ARG A 57 -5.66 -3.59 -0.87
CA ARG A 57 -6.47 -4.40 0.05
C ARG A 57 -6.01 -5.85 0.01
N CYS A 58 -4.86 -6.09 0.62
CA CYS A 58 -4.24 -7.40 0.72
C CYS A 58 -3.71 -7.66 2.12
N LYS A 59 -3.22 -8.88 2.34
CA LYS A 59 -2.49 -9.27 3.54
C LYS A 59 -1.21 -9.99 3.12
N LEU A 60 -0.10 -9.65 3.76
CA LEU A 60 1.16 -10.36 3.59
C LEU A 60 1.16 -11.66 4.40
N GLU A 61 1.92 -12.64 3.93
CA GLU A 61 2.13 -13.89 4.66
C GLU A 61 2.78 -13.58 6.02
N SER A 62 2.28 -14.21 7.09
CA SER A 62 2.86 -14.06 8.42
C SER A 62 4.18 -14.80 8.49
N LEU A 63 5.22 -14.13 8.97
CA LEU A 63 6.51 -14.77 9.22
C LEU A 63 6.40 -15.78 10.38
N ALA A 64 7.38 -16.68 10.45
CA ALA A 64 7.48 -17.61 11.56
C ALA A 64 7.47 -16.87 12.91
N PRO A 65 6.74 -17.38 13.92
CA PRO A 65 6.67 -16.73 15.22
C PRO A 65 8.04 -16.70 15.89
N VAL A 66 8.31 -15.63 16.64
CA VAL A 66 9.51 -15.51 17.48
C VAL A 66 9.13 -15.66 18.95
N THR A 67 9.93 -16.40 19.71
CA THR A 67 9.78 -16.47 21.17
C THR A 67 10.50 -15.29 21.80
N LEU A 68 9.76 -14.43 22.49
CA LEU A 68 10.34 -13.37 23.29
C LEU A 68 10.80 -13.95 24.63
N ALA A 69 12.07 -13.73 25.00
CA ALA A 69 12.55 -14.03 26.34
C ALA A 69 12.00 -12.98 27.30
N PHE A 70 10.84 -13.24 27.90
CA PHE A 70 10.37 -12.45 29.02
C PHE A 70 11.17 -12.88 30.26
N LEU A 71 11.98 -11.96 30.79
CA LEU A 71 12.67 -12.12 32.09
C LEU A 71 11.69 -11.99 33.25
#